data_AF-A0A812NNF6-F1
#
_entry.id   AF-A0A812NNF6-F1
#
_cell.length_a   1.000
_cell.length_b   1.000
_cell.length_c   1.000
_cell.angle_alpha   90.00
_cell.angle_beta   90.00
_cell.angle_gamma   90.00
#
_symmetry.space_group_name_H-M   'P 1'
#
loop_
_entity.id
_entity.type
_entity.pdbx_description
1 polymer ?
#
loop_
_entity_poly.entity_id
_entity_poly.type
_entity_poly.pdbx_seq_one_letter_code
_entity_poly.pdbx_strand_id
1 'polypeptide(L)'
;MSSLVDSVAEFKSRAQQLLGEEDARKLLTNDIKSFGELAYSVADQPDRLSDARFDEIVKKVFPADVSLGTKAAVRRLAFESLTFSIQDLEMRMEGDSVASKSLPLHEREELRAKQVARLRGVVIDGDYDPAHSLVDKAALMLQDGMVRYILPSQCISRGAEIASVRRDKEFFSLESGEITLKKKEHSVHVEIGNELSLTQAFVRRGLALDRVGLLDFTVHERLVRQYFSVLNRPAPPGRERGSCWHVVRADKELWTIISRQCRDGCRPDKTGNRPLDELVRDNWADPMVMLHLLPVQPAERGRSSKGLGRLPIGSNPDRSRSAANKSNKGKGKGKGKPKGKKHENAERSKPPSMPKELRHLSSVSRSGNRFCYGFNLQCGCDLVAAGSPPQCDRGMHQCMSCGSSEHGAAVCPKE
;
A
#
# COMPACT_ATOMS: atom_id res chain seq x y z
N MET A 1 -11.21 -19.43 9.90
CA MET A 1 -10.13 -19.46 8.91
C MET A 1 -9.01 -20.28 9.48
N SER A 2 -8.46 -21.08 8.59
CA SER A 2 -7.65 -22.22 8.91
C SER A 2 -6.29 -21.77 9.45
N SER A 3 -5.96 -22.12 10.69
CA SER A 3 -4.54 -22.25 11.03
C SER A 3 -3.94 -23.33 10.13
N LEU A 4 -2.62 -23.43 10.05
CA LEU A 4 -1.97 -24.54 9.33
C LEU A 4 -2.56 -25.90 9.72
N VAL A 5 -3.03 -26.02 10.97
CA VAL A 5 -3.72 -27.18 11.54
C VAL A 5 -5.01 -27.55 10.80
N ASP A 6 -5.82 -26.56 10.42
CA ASP A 6 -7.14 -26.79 9.82
C ASP A 6 -7.07 -26.90 8.27
N SER A 7 -5.87 -26.76 7.67
CA SER A 7 -5.74 -26.48 6.23
C SER A 7 -5.76 -27.76 5.42
N VAL A 8 -6.87 -27.98 4.70
CA VAL A 8 -7.07 -29.19 3.89
C VAL A 8 -6.10 -29.27 2.72
N ALA A 9 -5.77 -28.14 2.11
CA ALA A 9 -4.84 -28.06 0.98
C ALA A 9 -3.43 -28.53 1.37
N GLU A 10 -2.95 -28.04 2.52
CA GLU A 10 -1.63 -28.36 3.03
C GLU A 10 -1.54 -29.78 3.54
N PHE A 11 -2.57 -30.23 4.27
CA PHE A 11 -2.67 -31.61 4.71
C PHE A 11 -2.58 -32.57 3.52
N LYS A 12 -3.34 -32.30 2.45
CA LYS A 12 -3.32 -33.12 1.23
C LYS A 12 -1.95 -33.11 0.54
N SER A 13 -1.33 -31.94 0.36
CA SER A 13 0.01 -31.84 -0.25
C SER A 13 1.06 -32.59 0.58
N ARG A 14 1.05 -32.41 1.90
CA ARG A 14 1.98 -33.07 2.80
C ARG A 14 1.77 -34.58 2.87
N ALA A 15 0.52 -35.03 2.91
CA ALA A 15 0.17 -36.45 2.86
C ALA A 15 0.64 -37.09 1.54
N GLN A 16 0.44 -36.42 0.40
CA GLN A 16 0.92 -36.89 -0.91
C GLN A 16 2.45 -37.03 -0.95
N GLN A 17 3.19 -36.10 -0.34
CA GLN A 17 4.66 -36.17 -0.28
C GLN A 17 5.17 -37.36 0.54
N LEU A 18 4.49 -37.73 1.62
CA LEU A 18 4.94 -38.77 2.55
C LEU A 18 4.41 -40.17 2.22
N LEU A 19 3.18 -40.28 1.74
CA LEU A 19 2.44 -41.54 1.59
C LEU A 19 2.18 -41.91 0.12
N GLY A 20 2.37 -40.98 -0.81
CA GLY A 20 1.94 -41.13 -2.20
C GLY A 20 0.44 -40.81 -2.39
N GLU A 21 0.00 -40.78 -3.66
CA GLU A 21 -1.31 -40.22 -4.01
C GLU A 21 -2.50 -41.12 -3.61
N GLU A 22 -2.35 -42.44 -3.72
CA GLU A 22 -3.42 -43.39 -3.40
C GLU A 22 -3.70 -43.49 -1.90
N ASP A 23 -2.65 -43.53 -1.08
CA ASP A 23 -2.77 -43.64 0.37
C ASP A 23 -3.23 -42.31 0.99
N ALA A 24 -2.82 -41.17 0.43
CA ALA A 24 -3.37 -39.86 0.82
C ALA A 24 -4.87 -39.75 0.52
N ARG A 25 -5.37 -40.33 -0.59
CA ARG A 25 -6.80 -40.37 -0.89
C ARG A 25 -7.58 -41.22 0.11
N LYS A 26 -7.03 -42.34 0.58
CA LYS A 26 -7.68 -43.19 1.59
C LYS A 26 -7.90 -42.46 2.92
N LEU A 27 -6.97 -41.59 3.33
CA LEU A 27 -7.14 -40.73 4.51
C LEU A 27 -8.31 -39.76 4.32
N LEU A 28 -8.38 -39.09 3.17
CA LEU A 28 -9.45 -38.14 2.84
C LEU A 28 -10.84 -38.80 2.77
N THR A 29 -10.93 -40.05 2.27
CA THR A 29 -12.19 -40.81 2.21
C THR A 29 -12.72 -41.18 3.59
N ASN A 30 -11.84 -41.29 4.60
CA ASN A 30 -12.21 -41.55 5.99
C ASN A 30 -12.44 -40.27 6.81
N ASP A 31 -12.76 -39.15 6.14
CA ASP A 31 -13.01 -37.84 6.76
C ASP A 31 -11.86 -37.26 7.58
N ILE A 32 -10.62 -37.73 7.40
CA ILE A 32 -9.42 -37.07 7.94
C ILE A 32 -8.90 -36.11 6.88
N LYS A 33 -9.32 -34.84 6.98
CA LYS A 33 -9.09 -33.79 5.98
C LYS A 33 -8.07 -32.75 6.44
N SER A 34 -7.82 -32.62 7.74
CA SER A 34 -6.90 -31.63 8.30
C SER A 34 -5.89 -32.24 9.28
N PHE A 35 -4.80 -31.50 9.55
CA PHE A 35 -3.83 -31.89 10.59
C PHE A 35 -4.50 -31.93 11.97
N GLY A 36 -5.44 -31.02 12.26
CA GLY A 36 -6.18 -31.01 13.52
C GLY A 36 -6.99 -32.28 13.73
N GLU A 37 -7.79 -32.68 12.74
CA GLU A 37 -8.59 -33.91 12.79
C GLU A 37 -7.72 -35.16 13.00
N LEU A 38 -6.54 -35.21 12.37
CA LEU A 38 -5.59 -36.30 12.56
C LEU A 38 -4.96 -36.24 13.97
N ALA A 39 -4.51 -35.08 14.43
CA ALA A 39 -3.92 -34.91 15.75
C ALA A 39 -4.89 -35.32 16.87
N TYR A 40 -6.13 -34.82 16.83
CA TYR A 40 -7.15 -35.10 17.85
C TYR A 40 -7.69 -36.54 17.79
N SER A 41 -7.59 -37.22 16.65
CA SER A 41 -8.00 -38.64 16.56
C SER A 41 -6.94 -39.59 17.11
N VAL A 42 -5.65 -39.26 17.00
CA VAL A 42 -4.55 -40.14 17.43
C VAL A 42 -4.07 -39.82 18.87
N ALA A 43 -4.16 -38.58 19.32
CA ALA A 43 -3.68 -38.16 20.62
C ALA A 43 -4.62 -38.60 21.77
N ASP A 44 -4.02 -39.04 22.89
CA ASP A 44 -4.73 -39.21 24.18
C ASP A 44 -4.48 -38.02 25.12
N GLN A 45 -3.27 -37.48 25.02
CA GLN A 45 -2.81 -36.29 25.73
C GLN A 45 -2.20 -35.32 24.71
N PRO A 46 -2.21 -34.00 24.98
CA PRO A 46 -1.71 -33.00 24.03
C PRO A 46 -0.27 -33.25 23.57
N ASP A 47 0.56 -33.89 24.40
CA ASP A 47 1.98 -34.12 24.08
C ASP A 47 2.31 -35.57 23.66
N ARG A 48 1.32 -36.47 23.65
CA ARG A 48 1.59 -37.91 23.46
C ARG A 48 0.60 -38.59 22.52
N LEU A 49 1.15 -39.22 21.48
CA LEU A 49 0.42 -40.15 20.62
C LEU A 49 0.15 -41.47 21.35
N SER A 50 -1.07 -41.99 21.19
CA SER A 50 -1.46 -43.30 21.70
C SER A 50 -1.20 -44.36 20.63
N ASP A 51 -0.28 -45.28 20.88
CA ASP A 51 0.06 -46.35 19.92
C ASP A 51 -1.15 -47.24 19.62
N ALA A 52 -2.02 -47.46 20.61
CA ALA A 52 -3.25 -48.23 20.43
C ALA A 52 -4.24 -47.56 19.46
N ARG A 53 -4.51 -46.24 19.64
CA ARG A 53 -5.39 -45.49 18.75
C ARG A 53 -4.81 -45.35 17.35
N PHE A 54 -3.49 -45.15 17.27
CA PHE A 54 -2.78 -45.10 16.00
C PHE A 54 -2.98 -46.41 15.21
N ASP A 55 -2.76 -47.56 15.85
CA ASP A 55 -2.92 -48.86 15.20
C ASP A 55 -4.36 -49.15 14.81
N GLU A 56 -5.35 -48.70 15.60
CA GLU A 56 -6.77 -48.78 15.23
C GLU A 56 -7.12 -47.93 13.99
N ILE A 57 -6.62 -46.71 13.92
CA ILE A 57 -6.85 -45.81 12.77
C ILE A 57 -6.18 -46.38 11.53
N VAL A 58 -4.94 -46.87 11.64
CA VAL A 58 -4.24 -47.48 10.51
C VAL A 58 -5.00 -48.71 10.01
N LYS A 59 -5.53 -49.56 10.89
CA LYS A 59 -6.35 -50.72 10.50
C LYS A 59 -7.67 -50.32 9.81
N LYS A 60 -8.31 -49.24 10.25
CA LYS A 60 -9.56 -48.75 9.65
C LYS A 60 -9.35 -48.09 8.30
N VAL A 61 -8.30 -47.27 8.17
CA VAL A 61 -8.00 -46.52 6.95
C VAL A 61 -7.39 -47.43 5.87
N PHE A 62 -6.60 -48.41 6.28
CA PHE A 62 -5.89 -49.31 5.38
C PHE A 62 -6.23 -50.78 5.69
N PRO A 63 -7.24 -51.35 5.02
CA PRO A 63 -7.71 -52.71 5.30
C PRO A 63 -6.80 -53.84 4.75
N ALA A 64 -5.75 -53.51 3.98
CA ALA A 64 -4.74 -54.46 3.51
C ALA A 64 -3.46 -54.33 4.34
N ASP A 65 -2.70 -55.42 4.53
CA ASP A 65 -1.45 -55.43 5.31
C ASP A 65 -0.49 -54.33 4.83
N VAL A 66 -0.47 -53.24 5.60
CA VAL A 66 0.26 -52.02 5.28
C VAL A 66 1.75 -52.27 5.48
N SER A 67 2.56 -51.84 4.50
CA SER A 67 4.02 -51.89 4.62
C SER A 67 4.48 -51.15 5.87
N LEU A 68 5.53 -51.66 6.54
CA LEU A 68 6.14 -51.00 7.70
C LEU A 68 6.56 -49.55 7.37
N GLY A 69 6.96 -49.29 6.13
CA GLY A 69 7.30 -47.95 5.65
C GLY A 69 6.10 -46.99 5.60
N THR A 70 4.96 -47.46 5.11
CA THR A 70 3.72 -46.67 5.07
C THR A 70 3.22 -46.39 6.50
N LYS A 71 3.28 -47.37 7.42
CA LYS A 71 2.96 -47.14 8.84
C LYS A 71 3.86 -46.08 9.47
N ALA A 72 5.16 -46.13 9.20
CA ALA A 72 6.11 -45.12 9.68
C ALA A 72 5.81 -43.73 9.12
N ALA A 73 5.43 -43.63 7.84
CA ALA A 73 5.05 -42.37 7.19
C ALA A 73 3.77 -41.76 7.81
N VAL A 74 2.73 -42.57 8.06
CA VAL A 74 1.52 -42.10 8.76
C VAL A 74 1.86 -41.65 10.18
N ARG A 75 2.75 -42.38 10.89
CA ARG A 75 3.17 -42.01 12.24
C ARG A 75 3.90 -40.66 12.26
N ARG A 76 4.77 -40.42 11.28
CA ARG A 76 5.42 -39.12 11.08
C ARG A 76 4.40 -38.01 10.84
N LEU A 77 3.42 -38.24 9.95
CA LEU A 77 2.33 -37.29 9.70
C LEU A 77 1.54 -36.99 10.99
N ALA A 78 1.31 -37.98 11.85
CA ALA A 78 0.65 -37.83 13.14
C ALA A 78 1.45 -36.98 14.14
N PHE A 79 2.76 -37.20 14.23
CA PHE A 79 3.63 -36.35 15.04
C PHE A 79 3.66 -34.91 14.53
N GLU A 80 3.82 -34.70 13.22
CA GLU A 80 3.78 -33.36 12.61
C GLU A 80 2.44 -32.65 12.93
N SER A 81 1.33 -33.36 12.76
CA SER A 81 -0.02 -32.87 13.08
C SER A 81 -0.18 -32.44 14.54
N LEU A 82 0.33 -33.24 15.47
CA LEU A 82 0.28 -32.96 16.91
C LEU A 82 1.11 -31.71 17.24
N THR A 83 2.33 -31.61 16.71
CA THR A 83 3.19 -30.44 16.94
C THR A 83 2.56 -29.14 16.44
N PHE A 84 1.93 -29.15 15.27
CA PHE A 84 1.22 -27.98 14.77
C PHE A 84 0.01 -27.60 15.63
N SER A 85 -0.69 -28.59 16.18
CA SER A 85 -1.85 -28.38 17.06
C SER A 85 -1.43 -27.77 18.40
N ILE A 86 -0.34 -28.23 19.00
CA ILE A 86 0.24 -27.65 20.22
C ILE A 86 0.66 -26.21 19.95
N GLN A 87 1.40 -25.97 18.86
CA GLN A 87 1.86 -24.62 18.51
C GLN A 87 0.68 -23.65 18.28
N ASP A 88 -0.40 -24.08 17.62
CA ASP A 88 -1.58 -23.23 17.44
C ASP A 88 -2.33 -23.00 18.77
N LEU A 89 -2.28 -23.93 19.72
CA LEU A 89 -2.83 -23.72 21.07
C LEU A 89 -1.98 -22.74 21.88
N GLU A 90 -0.65 -22.87 21.86
CA GLU A 90 0.29 -21.95 22.51
C GLU A 90 0.08 -20.53 21.97
N MET A 91 0.03 -20.35 20.64
CA MET A 91 -0.24 -19.05 20.02
C MET A 91 -1.61 -18.45 20.42
N ARG A 92 -2.62 -19.28 20.67
CA ARG A 92 -3.93 -18.80 21.16
C ARG A 92 -3.89 -18.41 22.64
N MET A 93 -3.07 -19.09 23.45
CA MET A 93 -2.93 -18.86 24.88
C MET A 93 -2.04 -17.65 25.20
N GLU A 94 -0.96 -17.46 24.45
CA GLU A 94 -0.02 -16.35 24.66
C GLU A 94 -0.63 -14.98 24.33
N GLY A 95 -1.76 -14.96 23.60
CA GLY A 95 -2.51 -13.74 23.31
C GLY A 95 -1.69 -12.69 22.56
N ASP A 96 -0.54 -13.07 21.98
CA ASP A 96 0.37 -12.08 21.44
C ASP A 96 -0.14 -11.54 20.11
N SER A 97 -0.14 -10.22 20.09
CA SER A 97 -0.91 -9.39 19.20
C SER A 97 -0.28 -9.32 17.80
N VAL A 98 -1.12 -9.40 16.77
CA VAL A 98 -0.82 -8.90 15.41
C VAL A 98 0.30 -9.61 14.63
N ALA A 99 0.74 -10.81 15.01
CA ALA A 99 1.44 -11.67 14.04
C ALA A 99 0.40 -12.14 13.02
N SER A 100 0.32 -11.42 11.89
CA SER A 100 -0.63 -11.72 10.85
C SER A 100 -0.49 -13.19 10.44
N LYS A 101 -1.51 -14.02 10.70
CA LYS A 101 -1.52 -15.39 10.22
C LYS A 101 -1.54 -15.34 8.70
N SER A 102 -0.36 -15.41 8.10
CA SER A 102 -0.17 -15.51 6.66
C SER A 102 -0.87 -16.78 6.20
N LEU A 103 -1.73 -16.67 5.20
CA LEU A 103 -2.36 -17.86 4.66
C LEU A 103 -1.28 -18.82 4.14
N PRO A 104 -1.42 -20.12 4.40
CA PRO A 104 -0.43 -21.07 3.92
C PRO A 104 -0.40 -21.17 2.40
N LEU A 105 0.73 -21.58 1.80
CA LEU A 105 0.96 -21.46 0.36
C LEU A 105 -0.01 -22.32 -0.47
N HIS A 106 -0.21 -23.59 -0.08
CA HIS A 106 -1.10 -24.47 -0.85
C HIS A 106 -2.57 -24.02 -0.74
N GLU A 107 -2.97 -23.49 0.41
CA GLU A 107 -4.32 -22.95 0.59
C GLU A 107 -4.56 -21.74 -0.33
N ARG A 108 -3.56 -20.85 -0.45
CA ARG A 108 -3.62 -19.72 -1.38
C ARG A 108 -3.79 -20.17 -2.83
N GLU A 109 -3.06 -21.21 -3.24
CA GLU A 109 -3.15 -21.77 -4.59
C GLU A 109 -4.51 -22.41 -4.85
N GLU A 110 -5.06 -23.16 -3.87
CA GLU A 110 -6.40 -23.74 -3.99
C GLU A 110 -7.48 -22.67 -4.09
N LEU A 111 -7.43 -21.63 -3.25
CA LEU A 111 -8.37 -20.50 -3.31
C LEU A 111 -8.26 -19.76 -4.65
N ARG A 112 -7.04 -19.56 -5.17
CA ARG A 112 -6.83 -19.00 -6.51
C ARG A 112 -7.44 -19.89 -7.58
N ALA A 113 -7.20 -21.20 -7.55
CA ALA A 113 -7.73 -22.14 -8.53
C ALA A 113 -9.27 -22.16 -8.53
N LYS A 114 -9.90 -22.17 -7.35
CA LYS A 114 -11.36 -22.06 -7.19
C LYS A 114 -11.88 -20.74 -7.77
N GLN A 115 -11.20 -19.62 -7.50
CA GLN A 115 -11.58 -18.31 -8.02
C GLN A 115 -11.49 -18.26 -9.55
N VAL A 116 -10.38 -18.74 -10.13
CA VAL A 116 -10.17 -18.79 -11.59
C VAL A 116 -11.22 -19.68 -12.27
N ALA A 117 -11.53 -20.84 -11.68
CA ALA A 117 -12.55 -21.75 -12.21
C ALA A 117 -13.96 -21.12 -12.21
N ARG A 118 -14.27 -20.29 -11.20
CA ARG A 118 -15.54 -19.59 -11.06
C ARG A 118 -15.63 -18.35 -11.96
N LEU A 119 -14.58 -17.53 -12.02
CA LEU A 119 -14.56 -16.25 -12.74
C LEU A 119 -13.99 -16.40 -14.16
N ARG A 120 -14.62 -17.22 -15.00
CA ARG A 120 -14.12 -17.51 -16.37
C ARG A 120 -14.03 -16.27 -17.28
N GLY A 121 -14.75 -15.19 -16.98
CA GLY A 121 -14.74 -13.95 -17.75
C GLY A 121 -13.63 -12.96 -17.37
N VAL A 122 -12.84 -13.25 -16.33
CA VAL A 122 -11.79 -12.35 -15.82
C VAL A 122 -10.45 -13.04 -15.90
N VAL A 123 -9.50 -12.44 -16.61
CA VAL A 123 -8.13 -12.95 -16.68
C VAL A 123 -7.37 -12.52 -15.43
N ILE A 124 -7.18 -13.45 -14.49
CA ILE A 124 -6.46 -13.23 -13.23
C ILE A 124 -4.98 -13.56 -13.45
N ASP A 125 -4.29 -12.68 -14.19
CA ASP A 125 -2.86 -12.81 -14.48
C ASP A 125 -2.16 -11.45 -14.57
N GLY A 126 -0.83 -11.46 -14.43
CA GLY A 126 0.05 -10.30 -14.55
C GLY A 126 -0.36 -9.13 -13.65
N ASP A 127 -0.78 -8.03 -14.28
CA ASP A 127 -1.20 -6.81 -13.59
C ASP A 127 -2.52 -6.96 -12.82
N TYR A 128 -3.30 -8.02 -13.02
CA TYR A 128 -4.54 -8.24 -12.27
C TYR A 128 -4.40 -9.29 -11.17
N ASP A 129 -3.29 -10.03 -11.11
CA ASP A 129 -3.05 -10.99 -10.04
C ASP A 129 -2.67 -10.25 -8.73
N PRO A 130 -3.50 -10.31 -7.67
CA PRO A 130 -3.20 -9.65 -6.41
C PRO A 130 -2.01 -10.29 -5.69
N ALA A 131 -1.19 -9.46 -5.06
CA ALA A 131 -0.09 -9.89 -4.20
C ALA A 131 -0.57 -10.71 -2.99
N HIS A 132 0.30 -11.57 -2.47
CA HIS A 132 0.01 -12.37 -1.27
C HIS A 132 -0.21 -11.50 -0.04
N SER A 133 0.61 -10.46 0.14
CA SER A 133 0.45 -9.45 1.19
C SER A 133 -0.92 -8.75 1.17
N LEU A 134 -1.55 -8.60 -0.01
CA LEU A 134 -2.89 -8.04 -0.12
C LEU A 134 -3.97 -9.04 0.31
N VAL A 135 -3.80 -10.31 -0.08
CA VAL A 135 -4.69 -11.41 0.34
C VAL A 135 -4.61 -11.61 1.86
N ASP A 136 -3.42 -11.51 2.45
CA ASP A 136 -3.25 -11.59 3.91
C ASP A 136 -3.97 -10.47 4.63
N LYS A 137 -3.91 -9.23 4.13
CA LYS A 137 -4.68 -8.11 4.71
C LYS A 137 -6.18 -8.38 4.69
N ALA A 138 -6.69 -8.97 3.61
CA ALA A 138 -8.09 -9.40 3.55
C ALA A 138 -8.36 -10.55 4.53
N ALA A 139 -7.44 -11.50 4.67
CA ALA A 139 -7.54 -12.60 5.61
C ALA A 139 -7.62 -12.09 7.06
N LEU A 140 -6.80 -11.11 7.42
CA LEU A 140 -6.82 -10.49 8.74
C LEU A 140 -8.16 -9.82 9.04
N MET A 141 -8.78 -9.16 8.06
CA MET A 141 -10.12 -8.58 8.27
C MET A 141 -11.16 -9.64 8.59
N LEU A 142 -11.11 -10.80 7.92
CA LEU A 142 -12.01 -11.90 8.19
C LEU A 142 -11.75 -12.53 9.56
N GLN A 143 -10.48 -12.66 9.94
CA GLN A 143 -10.08 -13.18 11.25
C GLN A 143 -10.54 -12.26 12.37
N ASP A 144 -10.23 -10.97 12.28
CA ASP A 144 -10.61 -9.98 13.29
C ASP A 144 -12.11 -9.71 13.29
N GLY A 145 -12.82 -10.08 12.20
CA GLY A 145 -14.23 -9.75 11.99
C GLY A 145 -14.47 -8.25 11.78
N MET A 146 -13.41 -7.47 11.58
CA MET A 146 -13.44 -6.02 11.50
C MET A 146 -13.01 -5.55 10.11
N VAL A 147 -13.85 -4.75 9.48
CA VAL A 147 -13.55 -4.17 8.17
C VAL A 147 -12.53 -3.03 8.34
N ARG A 148 -11.37 -3.15 7.69
CA ARG A 148 -10.36 -2.09 7.63
C ARG A 148 -10.26 -1.55 6.20
N TYR A 149 -9.99 -0.26 6.06
CA TYR A 149 -9.81 0.33 4.73
C TYR A 149 -8.44 -0.04 4.14
N ILE A 150 -8.43 -0.87 3.08
CA ILE A 150 -7.22 -1.08 2.27
C ILE A 150 -7.11 0.05 1.25
N LEU A 151 -6.05 0.84 1.37
CA LEU A 151 -5.73 1.90 0.43
C LEU A 151 -5.43 1.32 -0.95
N PRO A 152 -5.92 1.93 -2.05
CA PRO A 152 -5.59 1.50 -3.42
C PRO A 152 -4.08 1.47 -3.70
N SER A 153 -3.29 2.33 -3.04
CA SER A 153 -1.81 2.33 -3.18
C SER A 153 -1.18 1.07 -2.61
N GLN A 154 -1.83 0.38 -1.68
CA GLN A 154 -1.34 -0.88 -1.13
C GLN A 154 -1.77 -2.10 -1.96
N CYS A 155 -2.59 -1.91 -2.99
CA CYS A 155 -3.10 -2.99 -3.84
C CYS A 155 -2.10 -3.29 -4.97
N ILE A 156 -0.96 -3.85 -4.58
CA ILE A 156 0.12 -4.24 -5.49
C ILE A 156 -0.18 -5.56 -6.22
N SER A 157 0.41 -5.74 -7.41
CA SER A 157 0.35 -7.01 -8.15
C SER A 157 1.34 -8.02 -7.60
N ARG A 158 1.10 -9.31 -7.90
CA ARG A 158 2.05 -10.38 -7.58
C ARG A 158 3.43 -10.16 -8.20
N GLY A 159 3.48 -9.67 -9.43
CA GLY A 159 4.75 -9.30 -10.08
C GLY A 159 5.51 -8.19 -9.34
N ALA A 160 4.80 -7.15 -8.88
CA ALA A 160 5.40 -6.07 -8.10
C ALA A 160 5.91 -6.53 -6.73
N GLU A 161 5.20 -7.46 -6.09
CA GLU A 161 5.61 -8.09 -4.84
C GLU A 161 6.93 -8.86 -5.01
N ILE A 162 7.02 -9.74 -6.01
CA ILE A 162 8.25 -10.52 -6.28
C ILE A 162 9.44 -9.61 -6.61
N ALA A 163 9.21 -8.55 -7.38
CA ALA A 163 10.26 -7.58 -7.71
C ALA A 163 10.74 -6.79 -6.48
N SER A 164 9.88 -6.58 -5.49
CA SER A 164 10.20 -5.83 -4.27
C SER A 164 10.99 -6.62 -3.24
N VAL A 165 10.71 -7.93 -3.10
CA VAL A 165 11.41 -8.83 -2.16
C VAL A 165 12.92 -8.86 -2.41
N ARG A 166 13.36 -8.64 -3.65
CA ARG A 166 14.79 -8.55 -3.98
C ARG A 166 15.50 -7.29 -3.43
N ARG A 167 14.76 -6.31 -2.89
CA ARG A 167 15.30 -5.01 -2.44
C ARG A 167 15.35 -4.85 -0.92
N ASP A 168 14.89 -5.85 -0.16
CA ASP A 168 14.93 -5.81 1.30
C ASP A 168 16.37 -5.99 1.80
N LYS A 169 17.06 -4.89 2.05
CA LYS A 169 18.35 -4.87 2.75
C LYS A 169 18.06 -4.87 4.24
N GLU A 170 18.40 -5.96 4.93
CA GLU A 170 18.34 -6.03 6.39
C GLU A 170 19.28 -4.98 7.00
N PHE A 171 18.74 -4.11 7.85
CA PHE A 171 19.50 -3.09 8.57
C PHE A 171 19.78 -3.61 9.98
N PHE A 172 21.06 -3.79 10.31
CA PHE A 172 21.50 -4.06 11.68
C PHE A 172 21.67 -2.72 12.42
N SER A 173 20.91 -2.51 13.49
CA SER A 173 21.13 -1.39 14.41
C SER A 173 21.77 -1.92 15.68
N LEU A 174 23.02 -1.52 15.92
CA LEU A 174 23.75 -1.84 17.15
C LEU A 174 23.51 -0.70 18.14
N GLU A 175 22.48 -0.80 18.97
CA GLU A 175 22.31 0.07 20.13
C GLU A 175 22.74 -0.72 21.38
N SER A 176 23.77 -0.22 22.07
CA SER A 176 24.14 -0.64 23.44
C SER A 176 24.44 -2.13 23.65
N GLY A 177 25.13 -2.78 22.71
CA GLY A 177 25.68 -4.14 22.91
C GLY A 177 24.69 -5.29 22.70
N GLU A 178 23.44 -5.01 22.32
CA GLU A 178 22.47 -6.02 21.90
C GLU A 178 22.05 -5.77 20.45
N ILE A 179 22.31 -6.74 19.57
CA ILE A 179 21.94 -6.66 18.15
C ILE A 179 20.43 -6.91 18.06
N THR A 180 19.63 -5.84 17.99
CA THR A 180 18.20 -5.96 17.73
C THR A 180 17.92 -5.89 16.23
N LEU A 181 17.51 -7.01 15.66
CA LEU A 181 17.03 -7.11 14.27
C LEU A 181 15.65 -6.45 14.17
N LYS A 182 15.60 -5.14 13.96
CA LYS A 182 14.36 -4.42 13.65
C LYS A 182 14.08 -4.52 12.14
N LYS A 183 13.31 -5.54 11.72
CA LYS A 183 12.77 -5.60 10.36
C LYS A 183 11.80 -4.42 10.17
N LYS A 184 12.23 -3.40 9.42
CA LYS A 184 11.31 -2.36 8.97
C LYS A 184 10.54 -2.91 7.77
N GLU A 185 9.22 -3.11 7.91
CA GLU A 185 8.37 -3.48 6.79
C GLU A 185 8.51 -2.43 5.67
N HIS A 186 9.10 -2.82 4.55
CA HIS A 186 9.05 -2.02 3.34
C HIS A 186 7.68 -2.18 2.69
N SER A 187 6.76 -1.25 2.99
CA SER A 187 5.46 -1.21 2.32
C SER A 187 5.62 -0.72 0.88
N VAL A 188 5.48 -1.64 -0.07
CA VAL A 188 5.48 -1.32 -1.50
C VAL A 188 4.16 -0.64 -1.84
N HIS A 189 4.26 0.48 -2.57
CA HIS A 189 3.10 1.24 -2.99
C HIS A 189 3.02 1.35 -4.51
N VAL A 190 1.80 1.21 -5.04
CA VAL A 190 1.45 1.52 -6.44
C VAL A 190 1.21 3.02 -6.56
N GLU A 191 1.71 3.63 -7.63
CA GLU A 191 1.38 5.00 -7.99
C GLU A 191 -0.05 5.09 -8.53
N ILE A 192 -0.92 5.82 -7.83
CA ILE A 192 -2.34 5.99 -8.18
C ILE A 192 -2.59 7.24 -9.06
N GLY A 193 -1.57 7.68 -9.81
CA GLY A 193 -1.66 8.92 -10.60
C GLY A 193 -2.52 8.79 -11.86
N ASN A 194 -2.71 7.57 -12.37
CA ASN A 194 -3.38 7.28 -13.63
C ASN A 194 -4.71 6.54 -13.37
N GLU A 195 -5.71 6.76 -14.22
CA GLU A 195 -6.99 6.04 -14.17
C GLU A 195 -6.77 4.54 -14.34
N LEU A 196 -5.89 4.14 -15.27
CA LEU A 196 -5.56 2.72 -15.49
C LEU A 196 -4.89 2.07 -14.26
N SER A 197 -3.97 2.76 -13.60
CA SER A 197 -3.32 2.18 -12.41
C SER A 197 -4.30 2.08 -11.23
N LEU A 198 -5.23 3.04 -11.13
CA LEU A 198 -6.32 3.00 -10.14
C LEU A 198 -7.32 1.86 -10.43
N THR A 199 -7.73 1.64 -11.69
CA THR A 199 -8.63 0.52 -12.03
C THR A 199 -7.99 -0.82 -11.70
N GLN A 200 -6.73 -1.03 -12.08
CA GLN A 200 -5.98 -2.24 -11.77
C GLN A 200 -5.88 -2.47 -10.25
N ALA A 201 -5.57 -1.43 -9.48
CA ALA A 201 -5.51 -1.51 -8.02
C ALA A 201 -6.86 -1.92 -7.41
N PHE A 202 -7.97 -1.36 -7.89
CA PHE A 202 -9.30 -1.75 -7.43
C PHE A 202 -9.64 -3.20 -7.79
N VAL A 203 -9.36 -3.65 -9.01
CA VAL A 203 -9.61 -5.03 -9.42
C VAL A 203 -8.84 -6.01 -8.53
N ARG A 204 -7.56 -5.74 -8.24
CA ARG A 204 -6.76 -6.55 -7.30
C ARG A 204 -7.37 -6.60 -5.91
N ARG A 205 -7.89 -5.48 -5.40
CA ARG A 205 -8.57 -5.42 -4.10
C ARG A 205 -9.83 -6.28 -4.09
N GLY A 206 -10.66 -6.18 -5.14
CA GLY A 206 -11.85 -7.02 -5.30
C GLY A 206 -11.51 -8.50 -5.34
N LEU A 207 -10.51 -8.87 -6.13
CA LEU A 207 -10.04 -10.25 -6.24
C LEU A 207 -9.48 -10.78 -4.91
N ALA A 208 -8.73 -9.97 -4.15
CA ALA A 208 -8.19 -10.37 -2.86
C ALA A 208 -9.29 -10.59 -1.80
N LEU A 209 -10.28 -9.69 -1.72
CA LEU A 209 -11.43 -9.85 -0.83
C LEU A 209 -12.27 -11.08 -1.18
N ASP A 210 -12.41 -11.34 -2.48
CA ASP A 210 -13.17 -12.48 -2.99
C ASP A 210 -12.46 -13.83 -2.76
N ARG A 211 -11.12 -13.89 -2.84
CA ARG A 211 -10.33 -15.09 -2.51
C ARG A 211 -10.57 -15.56 -1.08
N VAL A 212 -10.66 -14.62 -0.15
CA VAL A 212 -10.92 -14.87 1.28
C VAL A 212 -12.40 -15.14 1.55
N GLY A 213 -13.29 -14.77 0.62
CA GLY A 213 -14.74 -14.92 0.78
C GLY A 213 -15.40 -13.81 1.58
N LEU A 214 -14.77 -12.64 1.71
CA LEU A 214 -15.33 -11.49 2.42
C LEU A 214 -16.35 -10.72 1.61
N LEU A 215 -16.05 -10.46 0.33
CA LEU A 215 -16.87 -9.68 -0.59
C LEU A 215 -16.87 -10.38 -1.94
N ASP A 216 -18.04 -10.56 -2.57
CA ASP A 216 -18.08 -11.11 -3.92
C ASP A 216 -17.49 -10.15 -4.96
N PHE A 217 -16.71 -10.72 -5.88
CA PHE A 217 -16.04 -9.94 -6.92
C PHE A 217 -17.04 -9.16 -7.78
N THR A 218 -18.22 -9.71 -8.08
CA THR A 218 -19.18 -9.03 -8.97
C THR A 218 -19.80 -7.79 -8.32
N VAL A 219 -20.02 -7.83 -7.00
CA VAL A 219 -20.50 -6.69 -6.21
C VAL A 219 -19.44 -5.60 -6.18
N HIS A 220 -18.19 -5.98 -5.91
CA HIS A 220 -17.06 -5.06 -5.93
C HIS A 220 -16.85 -4.42 -7.30
N GLU A 221 -16.90 -5.22 -8.37
CA GLU A 221 -16.71 -4.74 -9.74
C GLU A 221 -17.81 -3.76 -10.15
N ARG A 222 -19.07 -4.00 -9.74
CA ARG A 222 -20.18 -3.07 -9.97
C ARG A 222 -19.93 -1.71 -9.32
N LEU A 223 -19.48 -1.70 -8.07
CA LEU A 223 -19.11 -0.48 -7.35
C LEU A 223 -17.99 0.28 -8.08
N VAL A 224 -16.93 -0.43 -8.48
CA VAL A 224 -15.81 0.17 -9.22
C VAL A 224 -16.28 0.77 -10.54
N ARG A 225 -17.12 0.06 -11.32
CA ARG A 225 -17.71 0.58 -12.55
C ARG A 225 -18.51 1.87 -12.31
N GLN A 226 -19.22 1.99 -11.20
CA GLN A 226 -19.95 3.23 -10.85
C GLN A 226 -18.99 4.39 -10.59
N TYR A 227 -17.91 4.17 -9.83
CA TYR A 227 -16.90 5.21 -9.60
C TYR A 227 -16.29 5.74 -10.91
N PHE A 228 -15.91 4.86 -11.82
CA PHE A 228 -15.32 5.26 -13.10
C PHE A 228 -16.36 5.78 -14.10
N SER A 229 -17.63 5.39 -13.99
CA SER A 229 -18.70 6.02 -14.76
C SER A 229 -18.77 7.52 -14.47
N VAL A 230 -18.59 7.93 -13.21
CA VAL A 230 -18.62 9.34 -12.83
C VAL A 230 -17.44 10.13 -13.42
N LEU A 231 -16.24 9.55 -13.48
CA LEU A 231 -15.06 10.19 -14.09
C LEU A 231 -15.26 10.47 -15.58
N ASN A 232 -16.00 9.60 -16.26
CA ASN A 232 -16.29 9.72 -17.69
C ASN A 232 -17.45 10.67 -18.03
N ARG A 233 -18.25 11.08 -17.04
CA ARG A 233 -19.37 12.01 -17.27
C ARG A 233 -18.85 13.39 -17.66
N PRO A 234 -19.46 14.06 -18.66
CA PRO A 234 -19.11 15.44 -18.97
C PRO A 234 -19.46 16.33 -17.77
N ALA A 235 -18.53 17.19 -17.37
CA ALA A 235 -18.78 18.15 -16.32
C ALA A 235 -19.78 19.23 -16.80
N PRO A 236 -20.76 19.62 -15.97
CA PRO A 236 -21.63 20.77 -16.24
C PRO A 236 -20.83 22.06 -16.45
N PRO A 237 -21.39 23.06 -17.17
CA PRO A 237 -20.71 24.33 -17.38
C PRO A 237 -20.33 24.99 -16.04
N GLY A 238 -19.11 25.50 -15.95
CA GLY A 238 -18.57 26.12 -14.73
C GLY A 238 -18.07 25.13 -13.67
N ARG A 239 -18.04 23.82 -13.96
CA ARG A 239 -17.44 22.78 -13.11
C ARG A 239 -16.33 22.02 -13.84
N GLU A 240 -15.41 21.44 -13.08
CA GLU A 240 -14.34 20.59 -13.60
C GLU A 240 -14.72 19.10 -13.40
N ARG A 241 -14.19 18.24 -14.27
CA ARG A 241 -14.37 16.79 -14.13
C ARG A 241 -13.73 16.31 -12.83
N GLY A 242 -14.32 15.25 -12.27
CA GLY A 242 -13.71 14.54 -11.15
C GLY A 242 -12.33 13.99 -11.56
N SER A 243 -11.40 14.03 -10.62
CA SER A 243 -10.08 13.37 -10.72
C SER A 243 -10.10 12.04 -9.96
N CYS A 244 -9.16 11.13 -10.25
CA CYS A 244 -8.90 9.90 -9.49
C CYS A 244 -8.95 10.08 -7.95
N TRP A 245 -8.47 11.22 -7.44
CA TRP A 245 -8.51 11.53 -6.01
C TRP A 245 -9.91 11.66 -5.42
N HIS A 246 -10.90 12.06 -6.23
CA HIS A 246 -12.30 12.11 -5.81
C HIS A 246 -12.85 10.70 -5.58
N VAL A 247 -12.51 9.77 -6.48
CA VAL A 247 -12.85 8.35 -6.34
C VAL A 247 -12.20 7.75 -5.09
N VAL A 248 -10.91 8.00 -4.83
CA VAL A 248 -10.22 7.49 -3.64
C VAL A 248 -10.86 8.03 -2.34
N ARG A 249 -11.34 9.27 -2.34
CA ARG A 249 -12.05 9.85 -1.18
C ARG A 249 -13.44 9.27 -1.00
N ALA A 250 -14.21 9.14 -2.07
CA ALA A 250 -15.53 8.51 -2.04
C ALA A 250 -15.43 7.06 -1.53
N ASP A 251 -14.44 6.31 -2.03
CA ASP A 251 -14.18 4.95 -1.62
C ASP A 251 -13.80 4.89 -0.13
N LYS A 252 -12.90 5.75 0.34
CA LYS A 252 -12.57 5.82 1.78
C LYS A 252 -13.80 6.10 2.64
N GLU A 253 -14.69 6.99 2.21
CA GLU A 253 -15.91 7.31 2.95
C GLU A 253 -16.86 6.10 3.00
N LEU A 254 -17.05 5.41 1.86
CA LEU A 254 -17.86 4.19 1.81
C LEU A 254 -17.36 3.14 2.81
N TRP A 255 -16.06 2.83 2.81
CA TRP A 255 -15.49 1.86 3.76
C TRP A 255 -15.55 2.35 5.22
N THR A 256 -15.53 3.65 5.45
CA THR A 256 -15.74 4.24 6.79
C THR A 256 -17.18 4.05 7.26
N ILE A 257 -18.17 4.18 6.37
CA ILE A 257 -19.57 3.90 6.69
C ILE A 257 -19.78 2.40 6.95
N ILE A 258 -19.25 1.55 6.06
CA ILE A 258 -19.34 0.09 6.19
C ILE A 258 -18.71 -0.38 7.51
N SER A 259 -17.52 0.11 7.86
CA SER A 259 -16.88 -0.26 9.14
C SER A 259 -17.69 0.17 10.37
N ARG A 260 -18.49 1.25 10.30
CA ARG A 260 -19.37 1.66 11.40
C ARG A 260 -20.59 0.76 11.54
N GLN A 261 -21.13 0.28 10.44
CA GLN A 261 -22.30 -0.61 10.41
C GLN A 261 -21.91 -2.06 10.73
N CYS A 262 -20.69 -2.46 10.39
CA CYS A 262 -20.17 -3.80 10.58
C CYS A 262 -19.48 -3.98 11.96
N ARG A 263 -20.10 -3.47 13.03
CA ARG A 263 -19.60 -3.64 14.42
C ARG A 263 -19.85 -5.04 14.97
N ASP A 264 -20.91 -5.69 14.51
CA ASP A 264 -21.31 -7.03 14.96
C ASP A 264 -20.55 -8.15 14.22
N GLY A 265 -19.59 -7.78 13.36
CA GLY A 265 -18.70 -8.70 12.64
C GLY A 265 -19.02 -8.81 11.15
N CYS A 266 -17.98 -8.96 10.32
CA CYS A 266 -18.10 -9.12 8.85
C CYS A 266 -18.02 -10.56 8.36
N ARG A 267 -18.08 -11.54 9.27
CA ARG A 267 -17.86 -12.95 8.91
C ARG A 267 -19.03 -13.47 8.06
N PRO A 268 -18.74 -14.27 7.01
CA PRO A 268 -19.79 -14.90 6.23
C PRO A 268 -20.59 -15.86 7.12
N ASP A 269 -21.89 -15.90 6.91
CA ASP A 269 -22.79 -16.79 7.63
C ASP A 269 -22.56 -18.26 7.23
N LYS A 270 -23.01 -19.22 8.05
CA LYS A 270 -22.92 -20.66 7.78
C LYS A 270 -23.62 -21.08 6.47
N THR A 271 -24.56 -20.25 6.02
CA THR A 271 -25.29 -20.38 4.75
C THR A 271 -24.49 -19.91 3.53
N GLY A 272 -23.32 -19.30 3.74
CA GLY A 272 -22.47 -18.74 2.68
C GLY A 272 -22.83 -17.31 2.29
N ASN A 273 -23.82 -16.70 2.94
CA ASN A 273 -24.17 -15.29 2.73
C ASN A 273 -23.10 -14.38 3.32
N ARG A 274 -22.65 -13.42 2.50
CA ARG A 274 -21.61 -12.46 2.87
C ARG A 274 -22.28 -11.15 3.29
N PRO A 275 -22.25 -10.76 4.58
CA PRO A 275 -22.93 -9.53 5.03
C PRO A 275 -22.35 -8.27 4.38
N LEU A 276 -21.07 -8.31 4.00
CA LEU A 276 -20.40 -7.20 3.34
C LEU A 276 -20.97 -6.90 1.94
N ASP A 277 -21.52 -7.90 1.24
CA ASP A 277 -22.11 -7.72 -0.08
C ASP A 277 -23.36 -6.82 -0.02
N GLU A 278 -24.20 -7.03 0.99
CA GLU A 278 -25.41 -6.22 1.25
C GLU A 278 -25.03 -4.80 1.65
N LEU A 279 -24.08 -4.66 2.59
CA LEU A 279 -23.61 -3.35 3.05
C LEU A 279 -23.02 -2.51 1.91
N VAL A 280 -22.25 -3.11 0.99
CA VAL A 280 -21.72 -2.38 -0.17
C VAL A 280 -22.86 -1.95 -1.12
N ARG A 281 -23.86 -2.81 -1.32
CA ARG A 281 -25.00 -2.53 -2.21
C ARG A 281 -25.94 -1.47 -1.67
N ASP A 282 -26.06 -1.33 -0.36
CA ASP A 282 -26.98 -0.36 0.24
C ASP A 282 -26.30 1.00 0.43
N ASN A 283 -25.01 1.02 0.78
CA ASN A 283 -24.32 2.26 1.12
C ASN A 283 -23.62 2.95 -0.07
N TRP A 284 -23.54 2.34 -1.26
CA TRP A 284 -22.88 3.04 -2.39
C TRP A 284 -23.62 4.32 -2.80
N ALA A 285 -24.94 4.38 -2.61
CA ALA A 285 -25.77 5.55 -2.93
C ALA A 285 -25.85 6.57 -1.78
N ASP A 286 -25.11 6.35 -0.69
CA ASP A 286 -25.12 7.23 0.46
C ASP A 286 -24.72 8.67 0.07
N PRO A 287 -25.45 9.71 0.55
CA PRO A 287 -25.16 11.09 0.21
C PRO A 287 -23.72 11.54 0.49
N MET A 288 -23.09 11.01 1.55
CA MET A 288 -21.72 11.35 1.93
C MET A 288 -20.71 10.80 0.93
N VAL A 289 -20.95 9.60 0.41
CA VAL A 289 -20.14 9.00 -0.66
C VAL A 289 -20.35 9.77 -1.97
N MET A 290 -21.60 10.06 -2.31
CA MET A 290 -21.95 10.80 -3.53
C MET A 290 -21.40 12.21 -3.57
N LEU A 291 -21.33 12.90 -2.42
CA LEU A 291 -20.76 14.23 -2.31
C LEU A 291 -19.32 14.30 -2.84
N HIS A 292 -18.52 13.26 -2.58
CA HIS A 292 -17.14 13.19 -3.07
C HIS A 292 -17.04 12.94 -4.58
N LEU A 293 -18.07 12.36 -5.19
CA LEU A 293 -18.14 12.08 -6.62
C LEU A 293 -18.70 13.25 -7.44
N LEU A 294 -19.24 14.29 -6.80
CA LEU A 294 -19.77 15.44 -7.52
C LEU A 294 -18.67 16.23 -8.26
N PRO A 295 -18.96 16.76 -9.46
CA PRO A 295 -18.05 17.65 -10.16
C PRO A 295 -17.68 18.85 -9.29
N VAL A 296 -16.38 19.08 -9.16
CA VAL A 296 -15.83 20.16 -8.34
C VAL A 296 -15.90 21.48 -9.07
N GLN A 297 -15.97 22.57 -8.30
CA GLN A 297 -15.68 23.88 -8.86
C GLN A 297 -14.24 23.86 -9.40
N PRO A 298 -14.00 24.43 -10.59
CA PRO A 298 -12.64 24.58 -11.09
C PRO A 298 -11.84 25.24 -9.98
N ALA A 299 -10.73 24.63 -9.60
CA ALA A 299 -9.87 25.23 -8.60
C ALA A 299 -9.56 26.65 -9.06
N GLU A 300 -10.02 27.65 -8.31
CA GLU A 300 -9.57 29.02 -8.53
C GLU A 300 -8.06 28.94 -8.36
N ARG A 301 -7.32 28.94 -9.48
CA ARG A 301 -5.87 29.03 -9.47
C ARG A 301 -5.58 30.33 -8.75
N GLY A 302 -5.19 30.22 -7.48
CA GLY A 302 -5.37 31.26 -6.49
C GLY A 302 -5.09 32.66 -7.04
N ARG A 303 -6.16 33.46 -7.14
CA ARG A 303 -6.16 34.70 -6.38
C ARG A 303 -6.01 34.28 -4.93
N SER A 304 -4.96 34.75 -4.28
CA SER A 304 -4.66 34.51 -2.88
C SER A 304 -5.89 34.78 -2.00
N SER A 305 -6.60 33.74 -1.56
CA SER A 305 -7.50 33.85 -0.42
C SER A 305 -6.64 33.76 0.83
N LYS A 306 -6.48 34.92 1.48
CA LYS A 306 -6.03 34.97 2.86
C LYS A 306 -7.12 34.34 3.73
N GLY A 307 -6.73 33.40 4.59
CA GLY A 307 -7.43 33.08 5.82
C GLY A 307 -8.65 32.19 5.68
N LEU A 308 -8.46 30.90 5.97
CA LEU A 308 -9.18 30.19 7.03
C LEU A 308 -8.26 29.05 7.47
N GLY A 309 -7.93 29.05 8.76
CA GLY A 309 -6.92 28.21 9.36
C GLY A 309 -7.19 26.73 9.12
N ARG A 310 -6.20 26.04 8.56
CA ARG A 310 -6.16 24.59 8.56
C ARG A 310 -5.80 24.17 9.99
N LEU A 311 -6.78 23.66 10.74
CA LEU A 311 -6.55 23.02 12.04
C LEU A 311 -5.57 21.84 11.84
N PRO A 312 -4.47 21.77 12.61
CA PRO A 312 -3.60 20.61 12.59
C PRO A 312 -4.19 19.55 13.54
N ILE A 313 -4.64 18.42 12.98
CA ILE A 313 -4.90 17.20 13.77
C ILE A 313 -3.58 16.41 13.82
N GLY A 314 -3.18 16.11 15.05
CA GLY A 314 -1.81 15.84 15.51
C GLY A 314 -1.05 14.66 14.93
N SER A 315 0.28 14.76 15.03
CA SER A 315 1.13 13.68 15.55
C SER A 315 2.46 14.23 16.09
N ASN A 316 2.64 14.01 17.39
CA ASN A 316 3.84 13.94 18.23
C ASN A 316 4.49 15.18 18.90
N PRO A 317 4.74 15.10 20.23
CA PRO A 317 5.37 16.14 21.03
C PRO A 317 6.88 15.90 21.07
N ASP A 318 7.66 16.79 20.49
CA ASP A 318 8.88 17.26 21.15
C ASP A 318 9.51 18.36 20.31
N ARG A 319 9.52 19.58 20.86
CA ARG A 319 10.63 20.54 20.82
C ARG A 319 10.14 21.88 21.32
N SER A 320 10.64 22.20 22.50
CA SER A 320 10.47 23.45 23.21
C SER A 320 10.94 24.66 22.39
N ARG A 321 10.25 25.78 22.59
CA ARG A 321 10.77 27.15 22.85
C ARG A 321 11.82 27.67 21.83
N SER A 322 11.54 28.72 21.07
CA SER A 322 11.42 30.07 21.62
C SER A 322 10.77 31.04 20.64
N ALA A 323 10.02 31.98 21.22
CA ALA A 323 9.37 33.11 20.59
C ALA A 323 10.37 34.16 20.06
N ALA A 324 9.97 34.89 19.01
CA ALA A 324 9.61 36.32 19.11
C ALA A 324 9.61 37.02 17.74
N ASN A 325 8.49 37.69 17.44
CA ASN A 325 8.35 38.96 16.70
C ASN A 325 8.86 39.06 15.24
N LYS A 326 8.25 39.79 14.31
CA LYS A 326 7.05 40.65 14.25
C LYS A 326 6.90 41.03 12.77
N SER A 327 5.64 41.13 12.29
CA SER A 327 5.15 42.13 11.32
C SER A 327 5.75 42.10 9.88
N ASN A 328 5.11 42.51 8.78
CA ASN A 328 3.76 42.88 8.37
C ASN A 328 3.78 42.99 6.82
N LYS A 329 2.61 42.91 6.16
CA LYS A 329 2.23 43.46 4.83
C LYS A 329 3.17 43.19 3.61
N GLY A 330 2.73 42.69 2.45
CA GLY A 330 1.41 42.63 1.81
C GLY A 330 1.54 42.98 0.31
N LYS A 331 0.62 42.44 -0.52
CA LYS A 331 0.34 42.74 -1.96
C LYS A 331 1.44 42.32 -2.96
N GLY A 332 1.20 41.63 -4.09
CA GLY A 332 -0.03 41.25 -4.80
C GLY A 332 0.11 41.54 -6.31
N LYS A 333 -0.43 40.66 -7.17
CA LYS A 333 -0.54 40.69 -8.66
C LYS A 333 0.69 40.16 -9.44
N GLY A 334 0.62 39.28 -10.44
CA GLY A 334 -0.49 38.61 -11.14
C GLY A 334 -0.32 38.69 -12.68
N LYS A 335 -0.58 37.57 -13.38
CA LYS A 335 -0.62 37.33 -14.87
C LYS A 335 0.75 37.11 -15.55
N GLY A 336 0.97 36.16 -16.47
CA GLY A 336 0.14 35.11 -17.08
C GLY A 336 0.84 34.54 -18.35
N LYS A 337 0.91 33.20 -18.45
CA LYS A 337 1.20 32.29 -19.61
C LYS A 337 2.46 32.50 -20.50
N PRO A 338 3.07 31.39 -20.96
CA PRO A 338 2.98 31.11 -22.40
C PRO A 338 2.66 29.64 -22.77
N LYS A 339 2.12 29.48 -23.99
CA LYS A 339 2.12 28.25 -24.80
C LYS A 339 3.51 28.09 -25.44
N GLY A 340 3.99 26.86 -25.60
CA GLY A 340 4.84 26.51 -26.75
C GLY A 340 6.13 25.74 -26.45
N LYS A 341 6.06 24.43 -26.68
CA LYS A 341 7.06 23.52 -27.29
C LYS A 341 8.45 23.33 -26.65
N LYS A 342 8.56 22.18 -26.00
CA LYS A 342 9.64 21.14 -26.04
C LYS A 342 11.07 21.59 -26.36
N HIS A 343 11.97 21.36 -25.40
CA HIS A 343 13.14 20.50 -25.59
C HIS A 343 13.40 19.71 -24.29
N GLU A 344 13.65 18.41 -24.46
CA GLU A 344 14.02 17.46 -23.41
C GLU A 344 15.46 17.68 -22.93
N ASN A 345 15.72 17.26 -21.69
CA ASN A 345 17.02 17.15 -21.01
C ASN A 345 17.78 18.44 -20.66
N ALA A 346 17.46 18.97 -19.48
CA ALA A 346 18.47 19.37 -18.50
C ALA A 346 17.84 19.34 -17.11
N GLU A 347 18.45 18.60 -16.19
CA GLU A 347 18.11 18.57 -14.78
C GLU A 347 17.94 20.00 -14.26
N ARG A 348 16.77 20.30 -13.69
CA ARG A 348 16.52 21.57 -12.99
C ARG A 348 17.43 21.64 -11.76
N SER A 349 18.64 22.13 -11.96
CA SER A 349 19.43 22.74 -10.91
C SER A 349 18.55 23.81 -10.28
N LYS A 350 18.26 23.66 -8.98
CA LYS A 350 17.70 24.74 -8.15
C LYS A 350 18.51 26.01 -8.46
N PRO A 351 17.89 27.20 -8.63
CA PRO A 351 18.68 28.42 -8.80
C PRO A 351 19.68 28.49 -7.63
N PRO A 352 20.99 28.72 -7.89
CA PRO A 352 21.96 28.78 -6.82
C PRO A 352 21.48 29.82 -5.82
N SER A 353 21.29 29.38 -4.57
CA SER A 353 20.92 30.26 -3.48
C SER A 353 21.86 31.46 -3.50
N MET A 354 21.28 32.65 -3.63
CA MET A 354 21.99 33.93 -3.51
C MET A 354 23.05 33.85 -2.40
N PRO A 355 24.33 34.14 -2.71
CA PRO A 355 25.38 34.27 -1.70
C PRO A 355 24.94 35.23 -0.59
N LYS A 356 25.29 34.91 0.67
CA LYS A 356 24.74 35.60 1.86
C LYS A 356 24.88 37.12 1.77
N GLU A 357 26.00 37.61 1.24
CA GLU A 357 26.31 39.03 1.05
C GLU A 357 25.40 39.74 0.05
N LEU A 358 24.86 39.04 -0.96
CA LEU A 358 24.05 39.65 -2.01
C LEU A 358 22.54 39.43 -1.83
N ARG A 359 22.11 38.77 -0.75
CA ARG A 359 20.68 38.45 -0.50
C ARG A 359 19.78 39.66 -0.32
N HIS A 360 20.36 40.80 0.04
CA HIS A 360 19.63 42.06 0.23
C HIS A 360 19.44 42.85 -1.08
N LEU A 361 20.08 42.42 -2.18
CA LEU A 361 20.01 43.06 -3.50
C LEU A 361 19.25 42.19 -4.51
N SER A 362 18.65 42.84 -5.52
CA SER A 362 17.86 42.14 -6.54
C SER A 362 18.76 41.34 -7.49
N SER A 363 18.49 40.04 -7.64
CA SER A 363 19.24 39.10 -8.50
C SER A 363 19.06 39.31 -10.01
N VAL A 364 18.14 40.19 -10.40
CA VAL A 364 17.74 40.42 -11.79
C VAL A 364 17.68 41.92 -12.07
N SER A 365 18.22 42.33 -13.21
CA SER A 365 18.14 43.71 -13.71
C SER A 365 16.72 44.10 -14.12
N ARG A 366 16.45 45.40 -14.27
CA ARG A 366 15.16 45.92 -14.78
C ARG A 366 14.78 45.36 -16.15
N SER A 367 15.78 44.97 -16.94
CA SER A 367 15.62 44.34 -18.25
C SER A 367 15.40 42.81 -18.21
N GLY A 368 15.29 42.20 -17.02
CA GLY A 368 15.01 40.77 -16.86
C GLY A 368 16.23 39.84 -16.95
N ASN A 369 17.42 40.38 -17.21
CA ASN A 369 18.68 39.63 -17.25
C ASN A 369 19.28 39.45 -15.85
N ARG A 370 19.89 38.29 -15.58
CA ARG A 370 20.51 37.97 -14.28
C ARG A 370 21.87 38.66 -14.13
N PHE A 371 22.17 39.16 -12.94
CA PHE A 371 23.51 39.67 -12.63
C PHE A 371 24.48 38.52 -12.36
N CYS A 372 25.74 38.68 -12.76
CA CYS A 372 26.80 37.78 -12.37
C CYS A 372 27.13 38.01 -10.88
N TYR A 373 26.94 37.00 -10.03
CA TYR A 373 27.25 37.12 -8.61
C TYR A 373 28.76 37.20 -8.35
N GLY A 374 29.59 36.54 -9.16
CA GLY A 374 31.05 36.62 -9.04
C GLY A 374 31.57 38.05 -9.19
N PHE A 375 31.04 38.78 -10.19
CA PHE A 375 31.40 40.18 -10.42
C PHE A 375 30.98 41.10 -9.25
N ASN A 376 29.91 40.75 -8.54
CA ASN A 376 29.36 41.56 -7.46
C ASN A 376 29.90 41.19 -6.06
N LEU A 377 30.66 40.10 -5.96
CA LEU A 377 31.36 39.68 -4.75
C LEU A 377 32.79 40.25 -4.74
N GLN A 378 33.41 40.26 -3.56
CA GLN A 378 34.80 40.74 -3.40
C GLN A 378 35.82 39.94 -4.22
N CYS A 379 35.51 38.69 -4.57
CA CYS A 379 36.40 37.79 -5.31
C CYS A 379 36.45 38.05 -6.83
N GLY A 380 35.63 38.95 -7.38
CA GLY A 380 35.61 39.26 -8.82
C GLY A 380 35.14 38.08 -9.70
N CYS A 381 35.10 38.31 -11.02
CA CYS A 381 34.73 37.29 -12.01
C CYS A 381 35.85 37.13 -13.05
N ASP A 382 36.43 35.94 -13.12
CA ASP A 382 37.56 35.62 -14.03
C ASP A 382 37.13 35.28 -15.47
N LEU A 383 35.83 35.35 -15.76
CA LEU A 383 35.27 35.00 -17.07
C LEU A 383 35.26 36.21 -18.02
N VAL A 384 35.63 35.98 -19.28
CA VAL A 384 35.59 36.99 -20.34
C VAL A 384 34.14 37.45 -20.54
N ALA A 385 33.90 38.76 -20.39
CA ALA A 385 32.61 39.38 -20.63
C ALA A 385 32.62 40.11 -21.97
N ALA A 386 31.58 39.93 -22.78
CA ALA A 386 31.42 40.59 -24.07
C ALA A 386 30.04 41.28 -24.16
N GLY A 387 29.95 42.35 -24.97
CA GLY A 387 28.71 43.10 -25.21
C GLY A 387 28.56 44.39 -24.37
N SER A 388 27.50 45.15 -24.65
CA SER A 388 27.10 46.35 -23.91
C SER A 388 25.64 46.21 -23.48
N PRO A 389 25.35 45.95 -22.19
CA PRO A 389 26.28 45.79 -21.06
C PRO A 389 27.09 44.48 -21.08
N PRO A 390 28.29 44.45 -20.46
CA PRO A 390 29.17 43.29 -20.47
C PRO A 390 28.49 42.09 -19.81
N GLN A 391 28.46 40.95 -20.50
CA GLN A 391 27.83 39.72 -20.01
C GLN A 391 28.80 38.54 -20.14
N CYS A 392 28.90 37.74 -19.07
CA CYS A 392 29.56 36.45 -19.09
C CYS A 392 28.52 35.32 -19.00
N ASP A 393 28.96 34.06 -19.09
CA ASP A 393 28.10 32.88 -18.99
C ASP A 393 27.30 32.81 -17.67
N ARG A 394 27.79 33.47 -16.62
CA ARG A 394 27.15 33.52 -15.29
C ARG A 394 26.18 34.70 -15.11
N GLY A 395 26.18 35.68 -16.03
CA GLY A 395 25.27 36.83 -16.00
C GLY A 395 25.94 38.16 -16.36
N MET A 396 25.19 39.26 -16.24
CA MET A 396 25.68 40.61 -16.57
C MET A 396 26.65 41.14 -15.50
N HIS A 397 27.76 41.73 -15.96
CA HIS A 397 28.75 42.44 -15.16
C HIS A 397 28.28 43.88 -14.95
N GLN A 398 27.29 44.01 -14.08
CA GLN A 398 26.77 45.29 -13.61
C GLN A 398 26.62 45.21 -12.09
N CYS A 399 26.89 46.34 -11.43
CA CYS A 399 26.71 46.53 -10.01
C CYS A 399 25.25 46.34 -9.63
N MET A 400 24.98 45.44 -8.69
CA MET A 400 23.62 45.19 -8.20
C MET A 400 23.03 46.38 -7.41
N SER A 401 23.87 47.29 -6.89
CA SER A 401 23.44 48.45 -6.10
C SER A 401 23.22 49.71 -6.93
N CYS A 402 24.08 49.97 -7.93
CA CYS A 402 24.02 51.21 -8.72
C CYS A 402 23.76 51.03 -10.22
N GLY A 403 23.86 49.80 -10.75
CA GLY A 403 23.71 49.51 -12.17
C GLY A 403 24.90 49.89 -13.06
N SER A 404 26.00 50.42 -12.50
CA SER A 404 27.23 50.70 -13.26
C SER A 404 27.94 49.41 -13.67
N SER A 405 28.59 49.38 -14.83
CA SER A 405 29.42 48.27 -15.30
C SER A 405 30.89 48.35 -14.87
N GLU A 406 31.30 49.42 -14.18
CA GLU A 406 32.71 49.65 -13.83
C GLU A 406 33.14 48.95 -12.53
N HIS A 407 32.21 48.66 -11.63
CA HIS A 407 32.49 48.03 -10.34
C HIS A 407 31.39 47.05 -9.92
N GLY A 408 31.74 46.10 -9.05
CA GLY A 408 30.79 45.20 -8.40
C GLY A 408 30.14 45.82 -7.17
N ALA A 409 29.04 45.23 -6.70
CA ALA A 409 28.32 45.68 -5.50
C ALA A 409 29.20 45.75 -4.23
N ALA A 410 30.20 44.88 -4.10
CA ALA A 410 31.12 44.87 -2.96
C ALA A 410 32.02 46.12 -2.84
N VAL A 411 32.24 46.86 -3.93
CA VAL A 411 33.12 48.05 -3.99
C VAL A 411 32.31 49.30 -4.36
N CYS A 412 30.98 49.22 -4.25
CA CYS A 412 30.11 50.32 -4.64
C CYS A 412 30.20 51.46 -3.60
N PRO A 413 30.48 52.71 -4.02
CA PRO A 413 30.57 53.85 -3.10
C PRO A 413 29.21 54.38 -2.64
N LYS A 414 28.14 53.57 -2.73
CA LYS A 414 26.80 53.96 -2.31
C LYS A 414 26.56 53.54 -0.86
N GLU A 415 26.28 54.55 -0.03
CA GLU A 415 25.67 54.45 1.31
C GLU A 415 24.37 53.64 1.32
#